data_AF-A0A9X0DLR0-F1
#
_entry.id   AF-A0A9X0DLR0-F1
#
_cell.length_a   1.000
_cell.length_b   1.000
_cell.length_c   1.000
_cell.angle_alpha   90.00
_cell.angle_beta   90.00
_cell.angle_gamma   90.00
#
_symmetry.space_group_name_H-M   'P 1'
#
loop_
_entity.id
_entity.type
_entity.pdbx_description
1 polymer ?
#
loop_
_entity_poly.entity_id
_entity_poly.type
_entity_poly.pdbx_seq_one_letter_code
_entity_poly.pdbx_strand_id
1 'polypeptide(L)'
;MLCEWDEEYGDLKLLFRTYGWPHNFNLSGFDSVYTRWRGFINVKQNAAYCANDVIHAIHYLDRATEDLNSHSRRLRNGIWDRDPGKNPAVIEELNGVLNGRRLEVQRATVMLEKAIAEHGGWDGERAEMVKAWKKHFEDAIEREEKNLEWRKVEGKQFCKQEEVEEMEEKIKVLKEGLMNVDGQPMTAEEAIRAL
;
A
#
# COMPACT_ATOMS: atom_id res chain seq x y z
N MET A 1 -12.52 6.59 10.08
CA MET A 1 -12.70 5.40 9.23
C MET A 1 -13.93 5.67 8.39
N LEU A 2 -13.76 6.44 7.31
CA LEU A 2 -14.82 6.68 6.32
C LEU A 2 -14.69 5.55 5.30
N CYS A 3 -15.80 4.87 5.02
CA CYS A 3 -15.88 3.64 4.26
C CYS A 3 -15.26 3.78 2.87
N GLU A 4 -14.32 2.89 2.54
CA GLU A 4 -13.78 2.70 1.17
C GLU A 4 -14.88 2.53 0.11
N TRP A 5 -16.06 2.03 0.53
CA TRP A 5 -17.26 1.90 -0.29
C TRP A 5 -17.87 3.23 -0.78
N ASP A 6 -17.75 4.32 0.00
CA ASP A 6 -18.30 5.63 -0.38
C ASP A 6 -17.41 6.34 -1.42
N GLU A 7 -16.10 6.12 -1.34
CA GLU A 7 -15.13 6.64 -2.32
C GLU A 7 -15.24 5.91 -3.66
N GLU A 8 -15.29 4.57 -3.66
CA GLU A 8 -15.45 3.80 -4.89
C GLU A 8 -16.78 4.11 -5.61
N TYR A 9 -17.86 4.34 -4.85
CA TYR A 9 -19.14 4.78 -5.41
C TYR A 9 -19.06 6.20 -5.98
N GLY A 10 -18.31 7.09 -5.33
CA GLY A 10 -18.00 8.44 -5.83
C GLY A 10 -17.24 8.41 -7.16
N ASP A 11 -16.20 7.58 -7.25
CA ASP A 11 -15.36 7.42 -8.44
C ASP A 11 -16.12 6.78 -9.59
N LEU A 12 -16.94 5.77 -9.30
CA LEU A 12 -17.81 5.12 -10.29
C LEU A 12 -18.86 6.12 -10.84
N LYS A 13 -19.42 6.97 -9.97
CA LYS A 13 -20.32 8.04 -10.39
C LYS A 13 -19.61 9.08 -11.26
N LEU A 14 -18.35 9.40 -10.97
CA LEU A 14 -17.53 10.28 -11.80
C LEU A 14 -17.29 9.68 -13.20
N LEU A 15 -17.00 8.37 -13.27
CA LEU A 15 -16.84 7.65 -14.53
C LEU A 15 -18.12 7.74 -15.40
N PHE A 16 -19.28 7.40 -14.83
CA PHE A 16 -20.56 7.49 -15.54
C PHE A 16 -20.96 8.92 -15.90
N ARG A 17 -20.62 9.92 -15.09
CA ARG A 17 -20.83 11.33 -15.46
C ARG A 17 -19.97 11.76 -16.65
N THR A 18 -18.76 11.22 -16.77
CA THR A 18 -17.79 11.61 -17.80
C THR A 18 -18.08 10.94 -19.13
N TYR A 19 -18.44 9.65 -19.13
CA TYR A 19 -18.62 8.86 -20.35
C TYR A 19 -20.08 8.49 -20.66
N GLY A 20 -21.02 8.89 -19.79
CA GLY A 20 -22.45 8.61 -19.95
C GLY A 20 -22.92 7.40 -19.13
N TRP A 21 -24.24 7.26 -19.01
CA TRP A 21 -24.85 6.06 -18.44
C TRP A 21 -24.82 4.91 -19.47
N PRO A 22 -24.95 3.63 -19.05
CA PRO A 22 -24.85 2.47 -19.93
C PRO A 22 -25.72 2.46 -21.18
N HIS A 23 -26.74 3.32 -21.21
CA HIS A 23 -27.77 3.38 -22.23
C HIS A 23 -27.36 4.34 -23.37
N ASN A 24 -26.29 5.14 -23.15
CA ASN A 24 -25.78 6.18 -24.06
C ASN A 24 -24.26 6.07 -24.29
N PHE A 25 -23.64 4.91 -24.07
CA PHE A 25 -22.20 4.76 -24.26
C PHE A 25 -21.80 4.88 -25.73
N ASN A 26 -20.88 5.79 -26.02
CA ASN A 26 -20.01 5.65 -27.19
C ASN A 26 -19.00 4.54 -26.88
N LEU A 27 -19.33 3.32 -27.31
CA LEU A 27 -18.73 2.04 -26.95
C LEU A 27 -17.19 1.97 -27.04
N SER A 28 -16.53 2.75 -27.91
CA SER A 28 -15.09 2.58 -28.17
C SER A 28 -14.15 3.15 -27.10
N GLY A 29 -14.63 4.02 -26.20
CA GLY A 29 -13.77 4.63 -25.17
C GLY A 29 -14.01 4.12 -23.75
N PHE A 30 -15.23 3.66 -23.44
CA PHE A 30 -15.62 3.32 -22.08
C PHE A 30 -14.88 2.10 -21.53
N ASP A 31 -14.80 1.01 -22.30
CA ASP A 31 -14.20 -0.25 -21.83
C ASP A 31 -12.70 -0.09 -21.50
N SER A 32 -11.99 0.71 -22.29
CA SER A 32 -10.59 1.05 -22.04
C SER A 32 -10.43 1.86 -20.74
N VAL A 33 -11.26 2.90 -20.56
CA VAL A 33 -11.22 3.75 -19.36
C VAL A 33 -11.65 2.99 -18.12
N TYR A 34 -12.69 2.15 -18.22
CA TYR A 34 -13.14 1.29 -17.13
C TYR A 34 -12.05 0.32 -16.70
N THR A 35 -11.34 -0.30 -17.66
CA THR A 35 -10.21 -1.19 -17.37
C THR A 35 -9.09 -0.46 -16.64
N ARG A 36 -8.73 0.75 -17.09
CA ARG A 36 -7.72 1.59 -16.44
C ARG A 36 -8.13 2.03 -15.03
N TRP A 37 -9.38 2.46 -14.85
CA TRP A 37 -9.92 2.82 -13.55
C TRP A 37 -9.94 1.63 -12.58
N ARG A 38 -10.38 0.45 -13.03
CA ARG A 38 -10.31 -0.79 -12.22
C ARG A 38 -8.88 -1.14 -11.84
N GLY A 39 -7.92 -0.97 -12.75
CA GLY A 39 -6.49 -1.11 -12.46
C GLY A 39 -6.04 -0.16 -11.36
N PHE A 40 -6.39 1.12 -11.47
CA PHE A 40 -6.09 2.14 -10.46
C PHE A 40 -6.66 1.79 -9.08
N ILE A 41 -7.93 1.36 -8.98
CA ILE A 41 -8.54 1.00 -7.70
C ILE A 41 -7.77 -0.14 -7.02
N ASN A 42 -7.43 -1.20 -7.76
CA ASN A 42 -6.66 -2.32 -7.21
C ASN A 42 -5.27 -1.87 -6.72
N VAL A 43 -4.61 -0.98 -7.47
CA VAL A 43 -3.30 -0.43 -7.08
C VAL A 43 -3.43 0.45 -5.84
N LYS A 44 -4.44 1.32 -5.77
CA LYS A 44 -4.74 2.17 -4.60
C LYS A 44 -4.96 1.33 -3.35
N GLN A 45 -5.77 0.27 -3.44
CA GLN A 45 -6.01 -0.65 -2.33
C GLN A 45 -4.72 -1.35 -1.88
N ASN A 46 -3.90 -1.83 -2.82
CA ASN A 46 -2.62 -2.45 -2.49
C ASN A 46 -1.64 -1.47 -1.82
N ALA A 47 -1.56 -0.23 -2.33
CA ALA A 47 -0.74 0.82 -1.74
C ALA A 47 -1.19 1.14 -0.31
N ALA A 48 -2.50 1.28 -0.09
CA ALA A 48 -3.07 1.54 1.23
C ALA A 48 -2.82 0.39 2.22
N TYR A 49 -2.99 -0.86 1.77
CA TYR A 49 -2.72 -2.05 2.57
C TYR A 49 -1.25 -2.07 3.05
N CYS A 50 -0.29 -1.95 2.12
CA CYS A 50 1.14 -1.95 2.45
C CYS A 50 1.52 -0.78 3.37
N ALA A 51 0.97 0.41 3.10
CA ALA A 51 1.22 1.61 3.91
C ALA A 51 0.73 1.46 5.35
N ASN A 52 -0.47 0.89 5.53
CA ASN A 52 -1.12 0.81 6.83
C ASN A 52 -0.30 -0.01 7.84
N ASP A 53 0.25 -1.15 7.41
CA ASP A 53 1.07 -2.00 8.28
C ASP A 53 2.32 -1.28 8.79
N VAL A 54 3.01 -0.55 7.90
CA VAL A 54 4.21 0.23 8.25
C VAL A 54 3.84 1.43 9.13
N ILE A 55 2.81 2.20 8.78
CA ILE A 55 2.35 3.36 9.55
C ILE A 55 1.88 2.93 10.95
N HIS A 56 1.16 1.83 11.05
CA HIS A 56 0.72 1.29 12.33
C HIS A 56 1.90 0.89 13.22
N ALA A 57 2.92 0.24 12.65
CA ALA A 57 4.14 -0.11 13.38
C ALA A 57 4.93 1.13 13.84
N ILE A 58 5.03 2.17 13.02
CA ILE A 58 5.62 3.47 13.38
C ILE A 58 4.88 4.07 14.57
N HIS A 59 3.55 4.21 14.48
CA HIS A 59 2.73 4.77 15.57
C HIS A 59 2.83 3.96 16.86
N TYR A 60 2.93 2.63 16.76
CA TYR A 60 3.11 1.77 17.92
C TYR A 60 4.47 2.01 18.61
N LEU A 61 5.55 2.11 17.83
CA LEU A 61 6.88 2.43 18.33
C LEU A 61 6.95 3.82 18.97
N ASP A 62 6.36 4.83 18.33
CA ASP A 62 6.31 6.19 18.86
C ASP A 62 5.60 6.23 20.22
N ARG A 63 4.44 5.56 20.33
CA ARG A 63 3.70 5.46 21.59
C ARG A 63 4.50 4.74 22.67
N ALA A 64 5.14 3.61 22.36
CA ALA A 64 5.96 2.87 23.31
C ALA A 64 7.16 3.71 23.78
N THR A 65 7.78 4.45 22.87
CA THR A 65 8.93 5.33 23.15
C THR A 65 8.51 6.52 24.01
N GLU A 66 7.38 7.15 23.72
CA GLU A 66 6.83 8.24 24.52
C GLU A 66 6.49 7.76 25.95
N ASP A 67 5.88 6.58 26.09
CA ASP A 67 5.55 6.02 27.40
C ASP A 67 6.82 5.72 28.22
N LEU A 68 7.85 5.14 27.61
CA LEU A 68 9.16 4.93 28.24
C LEU A 68 9.80 6.25 28.66
N ASN A 69 9.77 7.27 27.79
CA ASN A 69 10.37 8.57 28.06
C ASN A 69 9.63 9.32 29.17
N SER A 70 8.29 9.28 29.19
CA SER A 70 7.45 9.86 30.23
C SER A 70 7.80 9.25 31.60
N HIS A 71 7.86 7.93 31.69
CA HIS A 71 8.20 7.23 32.94
C HIS A 71 9.65 7.49 33.37
N SER A 72 10.59 7.49 32.43
CA SER A 72 12.00 7.79 32.70
C SER A 72 12.19 9.22 33.23
N ARG A 73 11.48 10.21 32.66
CA ARG A 73 11.50 11.61 33.11
C ARG A 73 10.90 11.76 34.51
N ARG A 74 9.78 11.07 34.77
CA ARG A 74 9.14 11.07 36.09
C ARG A 74 10.06 10.51 37.18
N LEU A 75 10.88 9.50 36.84
CA LEU A 75 11.91 8.96 37.73
C LEU A 75 13.06 9.97 37.98
N ARG A 76 13.61 10.58 36.92
CA ARG A 76 14.78 11.49 37.01
C ARG A 76 14.48 12.83 37.67
N ASN A 77 13.31 13.41 37.44
CA ASN A 77 12.95 14.74 37.97
C ASN A 77 12.36 14.68 39.39
N GLY A 78 12.37 13.51 40.03
CA GLY A 78 11.80 13.30 41.36
C GLY A 78 10.27 13.49 41.41
N ILE A 79 9.59 13.42 40.26
CA ILE A 79 8.14 13.69 40.13
C ILE A 79 7.29 12.60 40.79
N TRP A 80 7.89 11.48 41.24
CA TRP A 80 7.16 10.59 42.13
C TRP A 80 7.24 10.98 43.61
N ASP A 81 8.33 11.58 44.13
CA ASP A 81 8.41 11.78 45.59
C ASP A 81 9.55 12.67 46.12
N ARG A 82 10.65 12.89 45.37
CA ARG A 82 11.92 13.48 45.91
C ARG A 82 12.30 12.92 47.29
N ASP A 83 12.00 11.64 47.55
CA ASP A 83 12.20 11.01 48.85
C ASP A 83 13.55 10.28 48.87
N PRO A 84 14.60 10.87 49.48
CA PRO A 84 15.89 10.20 49.64
C PRO A 84 15.84 8.99 50.58
N GLY A 85 14.74 8.79 51.31
CA GLY A 85 14.49 7.63 52.18
C GLY A 85 13.65 6.53 51.55
N LYS A 86 13.37 6.60 50.24
CA LYS A 86 12.47 5.65 49.57
C LYS A 86 12.97 4.21 49.74
N ASN A 87 12.04 3.34 50.12
CA ASN A 87 12.30 1.93 50.37
C ASN A 87 12.92 1.25 49.13
N PRO A 88 14.06 0.53 49.26
CA PRO A 88 14.68 -0.23 48.18
C PRO A 88 13.72 -1.13 47.39
N ALA A 89 12.72 -1.74 48.05
CA ALA A 89 11.73 -2.58 47.38
C ALA A 89 10.86 -1.80 46.37
N VAL A 90 10.54 -0.53 46.68
CA VAL A 90 9.78 0.35 45.78
C VAL A 90 10.65 0.80 44.60
N ILE A 91 11.95 1.00 44.82
CA ILE A 91 12.90 1.30 43.74
C ILE A 91 13.01 0.11 42.77
N GLU A 92 13.06 -1.12 43.31
CA GLU A 92 13.11 -2.34 42.51
C GLU A 92 11.84 -2.53 41.67
N GLU A 93 10.66 -2.28 42.24
CA GLU A 93 9.39 -2.30 41.50
C GLU A 93 9.36 -1.29 40.34
N LEU A 94 9.77 -0.05 40.59
CA LEU A 94 9.87 0.99 39.55
C LEU A 94 10.86 0.64 38.44
N ASN A 95 11.97 -0.01 38.78
CA ASN A 95 12.91 -0.53 37.79
C ASN A 95 12.32 -1.67 36.97
N GLY A 96 11.56 -2.59 37.60
CA GLY A 96 10.82 -3.62 36.88
C GLY A 96 9.84 -3.04 35.87
N VAL A 97 9.12 -2.00 36.28
CA VAL A 97 8.19 -1.23 35.45
C VAL A 97 8.89 -0.52 34.28
N LEU A 98 10.09 0.03 34.47
CA LEU A 98 10.90 0.60 33.38
C LEU A 98 11.43 -0.47 32.42
N ASN A 99 11.86 -1.62 32.95
CA ASN A 99 12.32 -2.73 32.12
C ASN A 99 11.20 -3.31 31.25
N GLY A 100 9.98 -3.43 31.78
CA GLY A 100 8.80 -3.82 31.00
C GLY A 100 8.57 -2.88 29.81
N ARG A 101 8.67 -1.57 30.01
CA ARG A 101 8.53 -0.59 28.92
C ARG A 101 9.66 -0.64 27.90
N ARG A 102 10.90 -0.89 28.34
CA ARG A 102 12.02 -1.12 27.41
C ARG A 102 11.77 -2.32 26.52
N LEU A 103 11.21 -3.40 27.08
CA LEU A 103 10.83 -4.58 26.31
C LEU A 103 9.72 -4.27 25.30
N GLU A 104 8.73 -3.44 25.65
CA GLU A 104 7.70 -2.99 24.71
C GLU A 104 8.29 -2.17 23.54
N VAL A 105 9.23 -1.26 23.82
CA VAL A 105 9.96 -0.56 22.75
C VAL A 105 10.68 -1.55 21.84
N GLN A 106 11.40 -2.54 22.40
CA GLN A 106 12.08 -3.57 21.61
C GLN A 106 11.11 -4.38 20.74
N ARG A 107 9.94 -4.77 21.27
CA ARG A 107 8.89 -5.46 20.50
C ARG A 107 8.37 -4.60 19.36
N ALA A 108 8.12 -3.32 19.62
CA ALA A 108 7.66 -2.38 18.62
C ALA A 108 8.71 -2.16 17.51
N THR A 109 9.99 -2.10 17.87
CA THR A 109 11.09 -2.03 16.90
C THR A 109 11.11 -3.25 15.98
N VAL A 110 11.01 -4.46 16.55
CA VAL A 110 10.97 -5.70 15.75
C VAL A 110 9.74 -5.74 14.82
N MET A 111 8.58 -5.27 15.29
CA MET A 111 7.39 -5.16 14.44
C MET A 111 7.62 -4.21 13.27
N LEU A 112 8.23 -3.06 13.51
CA LEU A 112 8.55 -2.10 12.44
C LEU A 112 9.56 -2.67 11.45
N GLU A 113 10.64 -3.30 11.92
CA GLU A 113 11.64 -3.95 11.07
C GLU A 113 11.00 -5.02 10.17
N LYS A 114 10.07 -5.81 10.73
CA LYS A 114 9.33 -6.81 9.96
C LYS A 114 8.43 -6.18 8.91
N ALA A 115 7.65 -5.16 9.27
CA ALA A 115 6.78 -4.45 8.33
C ALA A 115 7.58 -3.81 7.19
N ILE A 116 8.74 -3.20 7.50
CA ILE A 116 9.65 -2.64 6.48
C ILE A 116 10.25 -3.73 5.59
N ALA A 117 10.59 -4.89 6.14
CA ALA A 117 11.12 -6.00 5.34
C ALA A 117 10.06 -6.59 4.40
N GLU A 118 8.79 -6.63 4.82
CA GLU A 118 7.68 -7.17 4.02
C GLU A 118 7.14 -6.19 2.98
N HIS A 119 7.05 -4.90 3.30
CA HIS A 119 6.37 -3.89 2.49
C HIS A 119 7.26 -2.74 2.00
N GLY A 120 8.50 -2.64 2.50
CA GLY A 120 9.35 -1.48 2.31
C GLY A 120 9.10 -0.38 3.35
N GLY A 121 9.92 0.67 3.33
CA GLY A 121 9.70 1.86 4.16
C GLY A 121 8.50 2.67 3.71
N TRP A 122 8.01 3.56 4.57
CA TRP A 122 6.97 4.54 4.24
C TRP A 122 7.60 5.90 3.90
N ASP A 123 7.55 6.27 2.62
CA ASP A 123 8.10 7.54 2.11
C ASP A 123 7.00 8.53 1.70
N GLY A 124 5.75 8.24 2.06
CA GLY A 124 4.56 9.02 1.72
C GLY A 124 3.68 8.39 0.64
N GLU A 125 2.45 8.88 0.53
CA GLU A 125 1.41 8.33 -0.36
C GLU A 125 1.87 8.19 -1.81
N ARG A 126 2.61 9.18 -2.33
CA ARG A 126 3.11 9.13 -3.71
C ARG A 126 4.07 7.96 -3.93
N ALA A 127 4.98 7.75 -3.00
CA ALA A 127 5.97 6.68 -3.11
C ALA A 127 5.31 5.30 -3.06
N GLU A 128 4.32 5.11 -2.19
CA GLU A 128 3.59 3.84 -2.11
C GLU A 128 2.76 3.54 -3.36
N MET A 129 2.11 4.56 -3.92
CA MET A 129 1.40 4.41 -5.19
C MET A 129 2.36 4.03 -6.33
N VAL A 130 3.53 4.66 -6.42
CA VAL A 130 4.54 4.30 -7.44
C VAL A 130 5.06 2.87 -7.24
N LYS A 131 5.35 2.46 -5.99
CA LYS A 131 5.74 1.08 -5.66
C LYS A 131 4.66 0.08 -6.08
N ALA A 132 3.40 0.38 -5.77
CA ALA A 132 2.26 -0.47 -6.09
C ALA A 132 2.02 -0.56 -7.61
N TRP A 133 2.13 0.55 -8.36
CA TRP A 133 2.07 0.55 -9.82
C TRP A 133 3.19 -0.29 -10.43
N LYS A 134 4.42 -0.12 -9.95
CA LYS A 134 5.57 -0.90 -10.41
C LYS A 134 5.32 -2.40 -10.25
N LYS A 135 4.91 -2.82 -9.05
CA LYS A 135 4.60 -4.22 -8.75
C LYS A 135 3.45 -4.74 -9.61
N HIS A 136 2.40 -3.94 -9.81
CA HIS A 136 1.28 -4.30 -10.68
C HIS A 136 1.73 -4.62 -12.11
N PHE A 137 2.61 -3.79 -12.69
CA PHE A 137 3.14 -4.07 -14.02
C PHE A 137 4.06 -5.29 -14.04
N GLU A 138 4.97 -5.43 -13.08
CA GLU A 138 5.87 -6.59 -12.99
C GLU A 138 5.08 -7.90 -12.93
N ASP A 139 4.11 -8.01 -12.02
CA ASP A 139 3.25 -9.19 -11.85
C ASP A 139 2.40 -9.46 -13.10
N ALA A 140 1.88 -8.40 -13.74
CA ALA A 140 1.10 -8.53 -14.96
C ALA A 140 1.95 -9.00 -16.14
N ILE A 141 3.15 -8.43 -16.33
CA ILE A 141 4.08 -8.82 -17.40
C ILE A 141 4.47 -10.28 -17.23
N GLU A 142 4.89 -10.69 -16.03
CA GLU A 142 5.27 -12.09 -15.76
C GLU A 142 4.14 -13.06 -16.11
N ARG A 143 2.91 -12.75 -15.67
CA ARG A 143 1.74 -13.58 -15.96
C ARG A 143 1.44 -13.66 -17.46
N GLU A 144 1.43 -12.52 -18.15
CA GLU A 144 1.12 -12.50 -19.58
C GLU A 144 2.24 -13.16 -20.42
N GLU A 145 3.51 -12.98 -20.06
CA GLU A 145 4.65 -13.64 -20.74
C GLU A 145 4.59 -15.16 -20.59
N LYS A 146 4.28 -15.67 -19.40
CA LYS A 146 4.08 -17.11 -19.16
C LYS A 146 2.91 -17.66 -19.98
N ASN A 147 1.81 -16.92 -20.06
CA ASN A 147 0.66 -17.29 -20.88
C ASN A 147 1.02 -17.31 -22.37
N LEU A 148 1.78 -16.31 -22.83
CA LEU A 148 2.23 -16.19 -24.22
C LEU A 148 3.13 -17.37 -24.61
N GLU A 149 4.07 -17.73 -23.76
CA GLU A 149 4.95 -18.89 -23.96
C GLU A 149 4.13 -20.17 -24.14
N TRP A 150 3.18 -20.43 -23.23
CA TRP A 150 2.31 -21.60 -23.33
C TRP A 150 1.52 -21.61 -24.65
N ARG A 151 0.93 -20.48 -25.03
CA ARG A 151 0.14 -20.34 -26.29
C ARG A 151 0.99 -20.55 -27.55
N LYS A 152 2.27 -20.18 -27.54
CA LYS A 152 3.18 -20.36 -28.67
C LYS A 152 3.69 -21.80 -28.83
N VAL A 153 3.73 -22.57 -27.75
CA VAL A 153 4.32 -23.92 -27.71
C VAL A 153 3.23 -24.99 -27.60
N GLU A 154 2.80 -25.30 -26.38
CA GLU A 154 1.90 -26.41 -26.07
C GLU A 154 0.45 -26.13 -26.47
N GLY A 155 0.03 -24.88 -26.27
CA GLY A 155 -1.33 -24.39 -26.51
C GLY A 155 -1.60 -24.01 -27.96
N LYS A 156 -0.62 -24.08 -28.86
CA LYS A 156 -0.71 -23.50 -30.22
C LYS A 156 -1.92 -23.97 -31.02
N GLN A 157 -2.33 -25.23 -30.86
CA GLN A 157 -3.50 -25.79 -31.54
C GLN A 157 -4.85 -25.25 -31.04
N PHE A 158 -4.87 -24.60 -29.87
CA PHE A 158 -6.06 -24.06 -29.21
C PHE A 158 -6.14 -22.53 -29.29
N CYS A 159 -5.16 -21.86 -29.88
CA CYS A 159 -5.10 -20.40 -29.96
C CYS A 159 -5.03 -19.92 -31.40
N LYS A 160 -5.79 -18.88 -31.69
CA LYS A 160 -5.68 -18.15 -32.97
C LYS A 160 -4.46 -17.24 -32.94
N GLN A 161 -3.88 -16.99 -34.11
CA GLN A 161 -2.76 -16.07 -34.25
C GLN A 161 -3.12 -14.65 -33.74
N GLU A 162 -4.35 -14.19 -33.99
CA GLU A 162 -4.87 -12.91 -33.49
C GLU A 162 -4.79 -12.81 -31.96
N GLU A 163 -5.12 -13.88 -31.23
CA GLU A 163 -5.06 -13.92 -29.76
C GLU A 163 -3.63 -13.91 -29.20
N VAL A 164 -2.66 -14.32 -30.01
CA VAL A 164 -1.23 -14.23 -29.68
C VAL A 164 -0.76 -12.80 -29.88
N GLU A 165 -1.13 -12.16 -30.99
CA GLU A 165 -0.79 -10.77 -31.31
C GLU A 165 -1.40 -9.79 -30.29
N GLU A 166 -2.66 -10.01 -29.88
CA GLU A 166 -3.30 -9.21 -28.81
C GLU A 166 -2.54 -9.30 -27.48
N MET A 167 -2.02 -10.49 -27.14
CA MET A 167 -1.26 -10.69 -25.91
C MET A 167 0.13 -10.05 -25.99
N GLU A 168 0.78 -10.10 -27.15
CA GLU A 168 2.04 -9.39 -27.39
C GLU A 168 1.88 -7.87 -27.24
N GLU A 169 0.83 -7.29 -27.83
CA GLU A 169 0.55 -5.86 -27.68
C GLU A 169 0.21 -5.51 -26.23
N LYS A 170 -0.54 -6.36 -25.52
CA LYS A 170 -0.82 -6.17 -24.09
C LYS A 170 0.47 -6.15 -23.26
N ILE A 171 1.40 -7.09 -23.49
CA ILE A 171 2.71 -7.12 -22.80
C ILE A 171 3.50 -5.84 -23.10
N LYS A 172 3.48 -5.37 -24.35
CA LYS A 172 4.16 -4.13 -24.75
C LYS A 172 3.59 -2.92 -24.01
N VAL A 173 2.27 -2.76 -23.95
CA VAL A 173 1.62 -1.68 -23.19
C VAL A 173 1.97 -1.74 -21.70
N LEU A 174 2.02 -2.95 -21.11
CA LEU A 174 2.44 -3.11 -19.71
C LEU A 174 3.91 -2.71 -19.49
N LYS A 175 4.81 -3.07 -20.42
CA LYS A 175 6.22 -2.67 -20.37
C LYS A 175 6.40 -1.16 -20.51
N GLU A 176 5.65 -0.52 -21.41
CA GLU A 176 5.63 0.94 -21.55
C GLU A 176 5.12 1.61 -20.26
N GLY A 177 4.09 1.04 -19.63
CA GLY A 177 3.59 1.47 -18.33
C GLY A 177 4.65 1.38 -17.23
N LEU A 178 5.38 0.25 -17.17
CA LEU A 178 6.48 0.05 -16.22
C LEU A 178 7.62 1.05 -16.43
N MET A 179 8.00 1.34 -17.68
CA MET A 179 9.02 2.35 -18.00
C MET A 179 8.60 3.76 -17.58
N ASN A 180 7.29 4.04 -17.61
CA ASN A 180 6.71 5.34 -17.26
C ASN A 180 5.86 5.27 -15.98
N VAL A 181 6.34 4.54 -14.97
CA VAL A 181 5.57 4.29 -13.73
C VAL A 181 5.21 5.59 -12.98
N ASP A 182 6.07 6.59 -13.03
CA ASP A 182 5.85 7.91 -12.41
C ASP A 182 4.73 8.72 -13.07
N GLY A 183 4.36 8.39 -14.30
CA GLY A 183 3.27 9.02 -15.05
C GLY A 183 1.92 8.31 -14.90
N GLN A 184 1.86 7.25 -14.08
CA GLN A 184 0.61 6.54 -13.84
C GLN A 184 -0.35 7.35 -12.96
N PRO A 185 -1.67 7.08 -13.07
CA PRO A 185 -2.67 7.79 -12.28
C PRO A 185 -2.43 7.69 -10.77
N MET A 186 -2.50 8.83 -10.10
CA MET A 186 -2.47 8.99 -8.65
C MET A 186 -3.87 9.21 -8.07
N THR A 187 -4.81 9.60 -8.92
CA THR A 187 -6.21 9.89 -8.57
C THR A 187 -7.19 9.19 -9.51
N ALA A 188 -8.43 9.03 -9.06
CA ALA A 188 -9.49 8.49 -9.89
C ALA A 188 -9.77 9.39 -11.10
N GLU A 189 -9.70 10.71 -10.93
CA GLU A 189 -9.84 11.68 -12.03
C GLU A 189 -8.80 11.44 -13.13
N GLU A 190 -7.53 11.23 -12.78
CA GLU A 190 -6.47 10.93 -13.75
C GLU A 190 -6.67 9.56 -14.41
N ALA A 191 -7.14 8.56 -13.66
CA ALA A 191 -7.45 7.24 -14.20
C ALA A 191 -8.69 7.26 -15.12
N ILE A 192 -9.57 8.24 -14.96
CA ILE A 192 -10.79 8.39 -15.75
C ILE A 192 -10.57 9.30 -16.97
N ARG A 193 -9.80 10.39 -16.86
CA ARG A 193 -9.53 11.29 -17.99
C ARG A 193 -8.62 10.58 -19.00
N ALA A 194 -9.12 10.36 -20.21
CA ALA A 194 -8.27 9.89 -21.31
C ALA A 194 -7.05 10.81 -21.44
N LEU A 195 -5.87 10.21 -21.64
CA LEU A 195 -4.69 10.95 -22.09
C LEU A 195 -4.92 11.45 -23.51
#